data_AF-A0A9K3HD58-F1
#
_entry.id   AF-A0A9K3HD58-F1
#
_cell.length_a   1.000
_cell.length_b   1.000
_cell.length_c   1.000
_cell.angle_alpha   90.00
_cell.angle_beta   90.00
_cell.angle_gamma   90.00
#
_symmetry.space_group_name_H-M   'P 1'
#
loop_
_entity.id
_entity.type
_entity.pdbx_description
1 polymer ?
#
loop_
_entity_poly.entity_id
_entity_poly.type
_entity_poly.pdbx_seq_one_letter_code
_entity_poly.pdbx_strand_id
1 'polypeptide(L)'
;MEKDVKARVGFSGPVDNLKASNFPAVLLRIGEWEYVSKYEGDLVAKCYFAKHKLVWEVLDGGLKNKIEIEWEAIIGLKAHCPDNGPGTLTIVVN
;
A
#
# COMPACT_ATOMS: atom_id res chain seq x y z
N MET A 1 -11.50 28.20 -21.58
CA MET A 1 -12.16 27.87 -20.32
C MET A 1 -11.09 27.29 -19.40
N GLU A 2 -10.59 28.13 -18.49
CA GLU A 2 -9.77 27.80 -17.31
C GLU A 2 -10.43 26.69 -16.48
N LYS A 3 -9.83 25.90 -15.59
CA LYS A 3 -8.49 25.58 -15.01
C LYS A 3 -8.77 24.24 -14.26
N ASP A 4 -7.85 23.36 -13.90
CA ASP A 4 -6.89 23.47 -12.79
C ASP A 4 -6.09 22.16 -12.75
N VAL A 5 -4.76 22.24 -12.91
CA VAL A 5 -3.87 21.15 -12.49
C VAL A 5 -3.71 21.29 -10.98
N LYS A 6 -4.50 20.51 -10.22
CA LYS A 6 -4.45 20.49 -8.76
C LYS A 6 -3.02 20.15 -8.29
N ALA A 7 -2.50 21.03 -7.44
CA ALA A 7 -1.12 21.12 -6.99
C ALA A 7 -0.51 19.79 -6.52
N ARG A 8 0.75 19.58 -6.90
CA ARG A 8 1.65 18.65 -6.21
C ARG A 8 2.06 19.30 -4.89
N VAL A 9 1.51 18.80 -3.78
CA VAL A 9 2.04 19.13 -2.45
C VAL A 9 3.33 18.32 -2.27
N GLY A 10 4.47 18.92 -2.58
CA GLY A 10 5.77 18.42 -2.13
C GLY A 10 5.87 18.63 -0.61
N PHE A 11 6.12 17.56 0.14
CA PHE A 11 6.32 17.64 1.58
C PHE A 11 7.68 18.30 1.88
N SER A 12 7.67 19.39 2.63
CA SER A 12 8.88 20.15 3.03
C SER A 12 9.24 19.98 4.52
N GLY A 13 8.64 19.00 5.21
CA GLY A 13 8.91 18.71 6.61
C GLY A 13 10.01 17.64 6.79
N PRO A 14 10.55 17.46 8.02
CA PRO A 14 11.48 16.38 8.31
C PRO A 14 10.79 15.03 8.07
N VAL A 15 11.43 14.20 7.23
CA VAL A 15 10.95 12.86 6.82
C VAL A 15 10.70 11.93 8.01
N ASP A 16 11.37 12.16 9.14
CA ASP A 16 11.29 11.35 10.35
C ASP A 16 9.90 11.37 11.02
N ASN A 17 9.07 12.37 10.74
CA ASN A 17 7.74 12.53 11.33
C ASN A 17 6.60 12.10 10.41
N LEU A 18 6.90 11.44 9.29
CA LEU A 18 5.85 11.06 8.34
C LEU A 18 5.00 9.92 8.89
N LYS A 19 3.69 10.18 9.04
CA LYS A 19 2.71 9.14 9.36
C LYS A 19 2.64 8.12 8.21
N ALA A 20 2.42 6.86 8.55
CA ALA A 20 2.20 5.84 7.55
C ALA A 20 0.95 6.16 6.72
N SER A 21 1.06 6.00 5.40
CA SER A 21 -0.13 6.01 4.54
C SER A 21 -0.79 4.64 4.62
N ASN A 22 -2.08 4.61 4.94
CA ASN A 22 -2.86 3.38 5.06
C ASN A 22 -3.83 3.29 3.88
N PHE A 23 -3.84 2.15 3.21
CA PHE A 23 -4.67 1.88 2.04
C PHE A 23 -5.50 0.62 2.30
N PRO A 24 -6.84 0.73 2.40
CA PRO A 24 -7.70 -0.43 2.36
C PRO A 24 -7.49 -1.18 1.05
N ALA A 25 -7.46 -2.51 1.11
CA ALA A 25 -7.30 -3.35 -0.05
C ALA A 25 -8.34 -4.47 -0.05
N VAL A 26 -8.65 -4.97 -1.24
CA VAL A 26 -9.65 -6.03 -1.43
C VAL A 26 -9.02 -7.40 -1.70
N LEU A 27 -7.78 -7.42 -2.19
CA LEU A 27 -7.04 -8.63 -2.55
C LEU A 27 -5.56 -8.43 -2.27
N LEU A 28 -4.93 -9.42 -1.62
CA LEU A 28 -3.49 -9.59 -1.54
C LEU A 28 -3.13 -10.94 -2.17
N ARG A 29 -2.19 -10.93 -3.11
CA ARG A 29 -1.70 -12.14 -3.78
C ARG A 29 -0.19 -12.25 -3.65
N ILE A 30 0.30 -13.43 -3.27
CA ILE A 30 1.71 -13.79 -3.18
C ILE A 30 1.90 -15.16 -3.82
N GLY A 31 2.48 -15.19 -5.02
CA GLY A 31 2.56 -16.42 -5.82
C GLY A 31 1.17 -16.96 -6.16
N GLU A 32 0.88 -18.17 -5.68
CA GLU A 32 -0.42 -18.84 -5.79
C GLU A 32 -1.33 -18.61 -4.56
N TRP A 33 -0.77 -18.06 -3.47
CA TRP A 33 -1.55 -17.75 -2.27
C TRP A 33 -2.28 -16.42 -2.43
N GLU A 34 -3.54 -16.37 -2.02
CA GLU A 34 -4.38 -15.19 -2.08
C GLU A 34 -5.18 -15.00 -0.77
N TYR A 35 -5.35 -13.75 -0.38
CA TYR A 35 -6.27 -13.33 0.67
C TYR A 35 -7.24 -12.29 0.10
N VAL A 36 -8.54 -12.58 0.20
CA VAL A 36 -9.63 -11.69 -0.21
C VAL A 36 -10.29 -11.10 1.02
N SER A 37 -10.37 -9.77 1.08
CA SER A 37 -11.03 -9.05 2.18
C SER A 37 -12.52 -9.40 2.22
N LYS A 38 -13.03 -9.81 3.39
CA LYS A 38 -14.47 -10.10 3.57
C LYS A 38 -15.23 -8.85 4.02
N TYR A 39 -14.61 -8.07 4.88
CA TYR A 39 -15.12 -6.80 5.38
C TYR A 39 -14.13 -5.67 5.13
N GLU A 40 -14.62 -4.43 5.20
CA GLU A 40 -13.75 -3.26 5.10
C GLU A 40 -12.78 -3.23 6.29
N GLY A 41 -11.49 -3.08 5.99
CA GLY A 41 -10.44 -3.03 7.00
C GLY A 41 -9.82 -4.37 7.37
N ASP A 42 -10.33 -5.50 6.83
CA ASP A 42 -9.68 -6.81 7.05
C ASP A 42 -8.31 -6.89 6.38
N LEU A 43 -8.10 -6.15 5.31
CA LEU A 43 -6.85 -6.08 4.58
C LEU A 43 -6.43 -4.62 4.39
N VAL A 44 -5.29 -4.25 4.96
CA VAL A 44 -4.75 -2.88 4.88
C VAL A 44 -3.27 -2.92 4.50
N ALA A 45 -2.93 -2.26 3.40
CA ALA A 45 -1.55 -1.97 3.05
C ALA A 45 -1.10 -0.66 3.72
N LYS A 46 0.14 -0.62 4.20
CA LYS A 46 0.72 0.55 4.86
C LYS A 46 2.10 0.86 4.31
N CYS A 47 2.30 2.09 3.85
CA CYS A 47 3.61 2.61 3.49
C CYS A 47 4.18 3.41 4.66
N TYR A 48 5.19 2.85 5.34
CA TYR A 48 5.94 3.54 6.39
C TYR A 48 7.16 4.21 5.75
N PHE A 49 6.97 5.41 5.19
CA PHE A 49 8.06 6.12 4.52
C PHE A 49 9.23 6.46 5.45
N ALA A 50 8.96 6.93 6.68
CA ALA A 50 10.02 7.21 7.65
C ALA A 50 10.81 5.97 8.09
N LYS A 51 10.22 4.77 7.97
CA LYS A 51 10.83 3.50 8.39
C LYS A 51 11.29 2.65 7.20
N HIS A 52 11.18 3.17 5.98
CA HIS A 52 11.50 2.47 4.73
C HIS A 52 10.92 1.06 4.64
N LYS A 53 9.64 0.88 5.01
CA LYS A 53 8.98 -0.42 4.88
C LYS A 53 7.56 -0.34 4.38
N LEU A 54 7.14 -1.40 3.70
CA LEU A 54 5.76 -1.69 3.35
C LEU A 54 5.23 -2.77 4.30
N VAL A 55 4.02 -2.59 4.82
CA VAL A 55 3.39 -3.57 5.72
C VAL A 55 2.01 -3.92 5.20
N TRP A 56 1.68 -5.20 5.18
CA TRP A 56 0.32 -5.68 5.04
C TRP A 56 -0.19 -6.13 6.40
N GLU A 57 -1.34 -5.63 6.83
CA GLU A 57 -2.08 -6.15 7.97
C GLU A 57 -3.29 -6.95 7.46
N VAL A 58 -3.41 -8.19 7.91
CA VAL A 58 -4.49 -9.12 7.57
C VAL A 58 -5.21 -9.50 8.86
N LEU A 59 -6.51 -9.19 8.96
CA LEU A 59 -7.37 -9.61 10.05
C LEU A 59 -8.12 -10.88 9.66
N ASP A 60 -7.90 -11.96 10.40
CA ASP A 60 -8.61 -13.23 10.19
C ASP A 60 -8.95 -13.86 11.54
N GLY A 61 -10.22 -14.24 11.73
CA GLY A 61 -10.69 -14.86 12.97
C GLY A 61 -10.45 -14.05 14.26
N GLY A 62 -10.38 -12.72 14.16
CA GLY A 62 -10.05 -11.83 15.29
C GLY A 62 -8.56 -11.71 15.62
N LEU A 63 -7.70 -12.40 14.86
CA LEU A 63 -6.24 -12.26 14.96
C LEU A 63 -5.74 -11.30 13.88
N LYS A 64 -4.66 -10.57 14.18
CA LYS A 64 -3.99 -9.68 13.23
C LYS A 64 -2.64 -10.26 12.82
N ASN A 65 -2.57 -10.73 11.59
CA ASN A 65 -1.35 -11.16 10.94
C ASN A 65 -0.69 -9.99 10.22
N LYS A 66 0.64 -10.04 10.08
CA LYS A 66 1.42 -8.99 9.42
C LYS A 66 2.47 -9.57 8.49
N ILE A 67 2.64 -8.92 7.35
CA ILE A 67 3.75 -9.15 6.43
C ILE A 67 4.49 -7.82 6.31
N GLU A 68 5.79 -7.82 6.60
CA GLU A 68 6.63 -6.63 6.50
C GLU A 68 7.67 -6.83 5.41
N ILE A 69 7.81 -5.84 4.53
CA ILE A 69 8.76 -5.82 3.42
C ILE A 69 9.59 -4.54 3.58
N GLU A 70 10.88 -4.71 3.85
CA GLU A 70 11.83 -3.61 3.83
C GLU A 70 11.99 -3.10 2.39
N TRP A 71 12.12 -1.79 2.21
CA TRP A 71 12.24 -1.21 0.88
C TRP A 71 13.49 -1.67 0.14
N GLU A 72 14.56 -1.98 0.87
CA GLU A 72 15.80 -2.52 0.30
C GLU A 72 15.58 -3.88 -0.40
N ALA A 73 14.54 -4.61 -0.01
CA ALA A 73 14.16 -5.86 -0.68
C ALA A 73 13.36 -5.63 -1.97
N ILE A 74 12.81 -4.42 -2.19
CA ILE A 74 11.96 -4.15 -3.36
C ILE A 74 12.83 -3.85 -4.58
N ILE A 75 12.77 -4.71 -5.58
CA ILE A 75 13.52 -4.59 -6.84
C ILE A 75 12.65 -4.16 -8.03
N GLY A 76 11.34 -4.09 -7.85
CA GLY A 76 10.42 -3.64 -8.90
C GLY A 76 9.05 -3.24 -8.37
N LEU A 77 8.48 -2.19 -8.95
CA LEU A 77 7.13 -1.71 -8.67
C LEU A 77 6.39 -1.44 -9.98
N LYS A 78 5.15 -1.93 -10.06
CA LYS A 78 4.25 -1.65 -11.18
C LYS A 78 2.87 -1.29 -10.64
N ALA A 79 2.43 -0.07 -10.91
CA ALA A 79 1.08 0.38 -10.62
C ALA A 79 0.21 0.29 -11.87
N HIS A 80 -1.02 -0.13 -11.70
CA HIS A 80 -2.06 -0.06 -12.72
C HIS A 80 -3.29 0.61 -12.12
N CYS A 81 -3.68 1.76 -12.67
CA CYS A 81 -4.74 2.61 -12.15
C CYS A 81 -5.79 2.85 -13.25
N PRO A 82 -6.77 1.95 -13.41
CA PRO A 82 -7.82 2.13 -14.41
C PRO A 82 -8.77 3.26 -14.01
N ASP A 83 -9.39 3.93 -14.98
CA ASP A 83 -10.40 4.98 -14.73
C ASP A 83 -11.62 4.42 -14.00
N ASN A 84 -11.96 3.16 -14.29
CA ASN A 84 -13.05 2.42 -13.67
C ASN A 84 -12.53 1.14 -13.02
N GLY A 85 -12.65 1.05 -11.70
CA GLY A 85 -12.32 -0.14 -10.91
C GLY A 85 -11.15 0.04 -9.93
N PRO A 86 -10.78 -1.01 -9.18
CA PRO A 86 -9.69 -0.93 -8.22
C PRO A 86 -8.33 -0.86 -8.92
N GLY A 87 -7.45 0.00 -8.40
CA GLY A 87 -6.04 0.01 -8.79
C GLY A 87 -5.31 -1.21 -8.24
N THR A 88 -4.23 -1.61 -8.92
CA THR A 88 -3.35 -2.69 -8.45
C THR A 88 -1.91 -2.20 -8.34
N LEU A 89 -1.22 -2.70 -7.32
CA LEU A 89 0.21 -2.47 -7.12
C LEU A 89 0.90 -3.83 -7.07
N THR A 90 1.72 -4.12 -8.08
CA THR A 90 2.60 -5.29 -8.11
C THR A 90 3.98 -4.90 -7.60
N ILE A 91 4.52 -5.73 -6.72
CA ILE A 91 5.81 -5.54 -6.08
C ILE A 91 6.66 -6.78 -6.36
N VAL A 92 7.88 -6.57 -6.80
CA VAL A 92 8.89 -7.61 -6.96
C VAL A 92 9.91 -7.43 -5.85
N VAL A 93 10.16 -8.50 -5.10
CA VAL A 93 11.13 -8.54 -4.00
C VAL A 93 12.34 -9.41 -4.38
N ASN A 94 13.50 -9.16 -3.77
CA ASN A 94 14.75 -9.92 -4.01
C ASN A 94 14.83 -11.25 -3.26
#